data_AF-A0A968YRE1-F1
#
_entry.id   AF-A0A968YRE1-F1
#
_cell.length_a   1.000
_cell.length_b   1.000
_cell.length_c   1.000
_cell.angle_alpha   90.00
_cell.angle_beta   90.00
_cell.angle_gamma   90.00
#
_symmetry.space_group_name_H-M   'P 1'
#
loop_
_entity.id
_entity.type
_entity.pdbx_description
1 polymer ?
#
loop_
_entity_poly.entity_id
_entity_poly.type
_entity_poly.pdbx_seq_one_letter_code
_entity_poly.pdbx_strand_id
1 'polypeptide(L)'
;MNRKQRKTLGAIFTEPILRNIVWDDVVSLIKGLGGTVLQGDGSRVRFDLNGVSLNIHSPHPQKELKRYQVKAVCGFLLNAGIEP
;
A
#
# COMPACT_ATOMS: atom_id res chain seq x y z
N MET A 1 -11.28 -8.87 4.57
CA MET A 1 -9.86 -9.11 4.26
C MET A 1 -9.55 -10.60 4.10
N ASN A 2 -8.92 -11.01 3.01
CA ASN A 2 -8.54 -12.41 2.74
C ASN A 2 -7.16 -12.78 3.33
N ARG A 3 -6.78 -14.06 3.24
CA ARG A 3 -5.50 -14.55 3.80
C ARG A 3 -4.27 -13.86 3.20
N LYS A 4 -4.27 -13.52 1.90
CA LYS A 4 -3.15 -12.85 1.23
C LYS A 4 -3.01 -11.41 1.72
N GLN A 5 -4.12 -10.67 1.76
CA GLN A 5 -4.16 -9.29 2.22
C GLN A 5 -3.70 -9.16 3.69
N ARG A 6 -4.10 -10.07 4.58
CA ARG A 6 -3.58 -10.12 5.97
C ARG A 6 -2.06 -10.26 6.03
N LYS A 7 -1.48 -11.13 5.18
CA LYS A 7 -0.01 -11.28 5.11
C LYS A 7 0.66 -10.01 4.59
N THR A 8 0.10 -9.38 3.56
CA THR A 8 0.61 -8.12 3.02
C THR A 8 0.58 -7.01 4.06
N LEU A 9 -0.51 -6.92 4.83
CA LEU A 9 -0.62 -5.97 5.93
C LEU A 9 0.52 -6.18 6.94
N GLY A 10 0.67 -7.39 7.49
CA GLY A 10 1.77 -7.68 8.41
C GLY A 10 3.17 -7.41 7.82
N ALA A 11 3.37 -7.69 6.53
CA ALA A 11 4.64 -7.41 5.83
C ALA A 11 4.97 -5.91 5.75
N ILE A 12 3.95 -5.04 5.58
CA ILE A 12 4.13 -3.57 5.55
C ILE A 12 4.61 -3.04 6.90
N PHE A 13 4.16 -3.65 8.00
CA PHE A 13 4.48 -3.26 9.37
C PHE A 13 5.74 -3.94 9.94
N THR A 14 6.42 -4.79 9.16
CA THR A 14 7.62 -5.51 9.61
C THR A 14 8.85 -4.59 9.64
N GLU A 15 9.64 -4.67 10.73
CA GLU A 15 10.96 -4.03 10.86
C GLU A 15 12.06 -5.12 10.97
N PRO A 16 13.09 -5.12 10.11
CA PRO A 16 13.40 -4.13 9.08
C PRO A 16 12.45 -4.18 7.87
N ILE A 17 12.24 -3.02 7.22
CA ILE A 17 11.39 -2.88 6.02
C ILE A 17 11.78 -3.93 4.96
N LEU A 18 10.81 -4.77 4.61
CA LEU A 18 10.92 -5.79 3.59
C LEU A 18 11.05 -5.18 2.18
N ARG A 19 11.84 -5.83 1.31
CA ARG A 19 12.13 -5.35 -0.06
C ARG A 19 11.27 -6.03 -1.15
N ASN A 20 10.46 -7.02 -0.78
CA ASN A 20 9.71 -7.87 -1.69
C ASN A 20 8.19 -7.65 -1.61
N ILE A 21 7.75 -6.48 -1.14
CA ILE A 21 6.32 -6.14 -1.08
C ILE A 21 5.84 -5.77 -2.49
N VAL A 22 4.99 -6.62 -3.06
CA VAL A 22 4.46 -6.47 -4.41
C VAL A 22 3.37 -5.39 -4.45
N TRP A 23 3.45 -4.50 -5.45
CA TRP A 23 2.49 -3.40 -5.66
C TRP A 23 1.04 -3.87 -5.72
N ASP A 24 0.75 -4.89 -6.53
CA ASP A 24 -0.62 -5.40 -6.72
C ASP A 24 -1.21 -5.98 -5.43
N ASP A 25 -0.36 -6.49 -4.54
CA ASP A 25 -0.80 -6.99 -3.23
C ASP A 25 -1.22 -5.83 -2.31
N VAL A 26 -0.52 -4.69 -2.39
CA VAL A 26 -0.92 -3.47 -1.68
C VAL A 26 -2.20 -2.90 -2.27
N VAL A 27 -2.33 -2.81 -3.59
CA VAL A 27 -3.58 -2.38 -4.27
C VAL A 27 -4.75 -3.27 -3.85
N SER A 28 -4.56 -4.59 -3.82
CA SER A 28 -5.56 -5.55 -3.37
C SER A 28 -5.89 -5.37 -1.88
N LEU A 29 -4.91 -5.11 -1.03
CA LEU A 29 -5.11 -4.80 0.39
C LEU A 29 -5.97 -3.55 0.57
N ILE A 30 -5.63 -2.43 -0.10
CA ILE A 30 -6.40 -1.17 0.01
C ILE A 30 -7.87 -1.41 -0.38
N LYS A 31 -8.12 -2.07 -1.52
CA LYS A 31 -9.49 -2.43 -1.93
C LYS A 31 -10.19 -3.34 -0.92
N GLY A 32 -9.45 -4.31 -0.36
CA GLY A 32 -9.97 -5.25 0.65
C GLY A 32 -10.28 -4.62 2.01
N LEU A 33 -9.74 -3.44 2.29
CA LEU A 33 -10.03 -2.60 3.45
C LEU A 33 -11.17 -1.60 3.18
N GLY A 34 -11.77 -1.62 1.98
CA GLY A 34 -12.82 -0.67 1.58
C GLY A 34 -12.30 0.65 1.02
N GLY A 35 -10.99 0.76 0.78
CA GLY A 35 -10.39 1.94 0.16
C GLY A 35 -10.47 1.95 -1.37
N THR A 36 -10.21 3.10 -1.97
CA THR A 36 -10.15 3.28 -3.42
C THR A 36 -8.73 3.49 -3.92
N VAL A 37 -8.50 3.07 -5.16
CA VAL A 37 -7.22 3.24 -5.87
C VAL A 37 -7.52 3.91 -7.20
N LEU A 38 -7.03 5.14 -7.38
CA LEU A 38 -7.29 5.98 -8.54
C LEU A 38 -5.99 6.18 -9.33
N GLN A 39 -6.01 5.85 -10.62
CA GLN A 39 -4.89 6.12 -11.53
C GLN A 39 -4.93 7.59 -11.95
N GLY A 40 -3.81 8.29 -11.81
CA GLY A 40 -3.60 9.62 -12.39
C GLY A 40 -2.72 9.54 -13.64
N ASP A 41 -2.22 10.69 -14.09
CA ASP A 41 -1.35 10.74 -15.26
C ASP A 41 -0.04 9.96 -15.06
N GLY A 42 0.31 9.13 -16.04
CA GLY A 42 1.49 8.26 -16.00
C GLY A 42 1.40 7.23 -14.86
N SER A 43 2.49 7.10 -14.09
CA SER A 43 2.56 6.16 -12.97
C SER A 43 1.94 6.70 -11.67
N ARG A 44 1.36 7.90 -11.67
CA ARG A 44 0.75 8.48 -10.46
C ARG A 44 -0.47 7.69 -10.05
N VAL A 45 -0.59 7.39 -8.77
CA VAL A 45 -1.70 6.68 -8.16
C VAL A 45 -2.07 7.34 -6.84
N ARG A 46 -3.37 7.49 -6.59
CA ARG A 46 -3.92 7.94 -5.32
C ARG A 46 -4.60 6.77 -4.61
N PHE A 47 -4.28 6.57 -3.36
CA PHE A 47 -5.02 5.71 -2.44
C PHE A 47 -5.89 6.58 -1.54
N ASP A 48 -7.13 6.18 -1.32
CA ASP A 48 -8.01 6.79 -0.32
C ASP A 48 -8.59 5.71 0.60
N LEU A 49 -8.53 5.93 1.91
CA LEU A 49 -9.05 5.01 2.93
C LEU A 49 -9.40 5.81 4.18
N ASN A 50 -10.61 5.61 4.71
CA ASN A 50 -11.08 6.26 5.95
C ASN A 50 -10.85 7.79 6.01
N GLY A 51 -11.04 8.48 4.87
CA GLY A 51 -10.84 9.93 4.77
C GLY A 51 -9.39 10.38 4.67
N VAL A 52 -8.42 9.46 4.68
CA VAL A 52 -7.00 9.71 4.47
C VAL A 52 -6.65 9.41 3.01
N SER A 53 -5.74 10.21 2.44
CA SER A 53 -5.26 10.04 1.08
C SER A 53 -3.74 9.92 1.03
N LEU A 54 -3.24 9.06 0.13
CA LEU A 54 -1.82 8.96 -0.20
C LEU A 54 -1.64 9.05 -1.72
N ASN A 55 -0.85 10.02 -2.17
CA ASN A 55 -0.38 10.08 -3.56
C ASN A 55 0.99 9.39 -3.66
N ILE A 56 1.12 8.46 -4.59
CA ILE A 56 2.33 7.68 -4.81
C ILE A 56 2.49 7.38 -6.31
N HIS A 57 3.65 6.85 -6.70
CA HIS A 57 3.85 6.32 -8.04
C HIS A 57 3.82 4.79 -8.00
N SER A 58 3.18 4.14 -8.97
CA SER A 58 3.35 2.71 -9.18
C SER A 58 4.83 2.42 -9.55
N PRO A 59 5.40 1.30 -9.08
CA PRO A 59 6.77 0.95 -9.43
C PRO A 59 6.84 0.54 -10.91
N HIS A 60 7.89 1.02 -11.59
CA HIS A 60 8.24 0.64 -12.96
C HIS A 60 9.77 0.74 -13.14
N PRO A 61 10.45 -0.23 -13.77
CA PRO A 61 9.93 -1.46 -14.39
C PRO A 61 9.65 -2.61 -13.40
N GLN A 62 10.03 -2.46 -12.14
CA GLN A 62 9.88 -3.48 -11.09
C GLN A 62 8.44 -3.56 -10.59
N LYS A 63 8.06 -4.70 -9.98
CA LYS A 63 6.72 -4.90 -9.41
C LYS A 63 6.67 -4.58 -7.91
N GLU A 64 7.83 -4.56 -7.28
CA GLU A 64 8.00 -4.34 -5.85
C GLU A 64 8.05 -2.85 -5.51
N LEU A 65 7.45 -2.51 -4.37
CA LEU A 65 7.57 -1.19 -3.77
C LEU A 65 9.00 -0.94 -3.29
N LYS A 66 9.50 0.27 -3.55
CA LYS A 66 10.75 0.74 -2.92
C LYS A 66 10.51 0.97 -1.43
N ARG A 67 11.57 0.91 -0.62
CA ARG A 67 11.50 1.08 0.84
C ARG A 67 10.76 2.34 1.29
N TYR A 68 11.02 3.47 0.64
CA TYR A 68 10.33 4.72 0.98
C TYR A 68 8.83 4.66 0.69
N GLN A 69 8.42 3.89 -0.33
CA GLN A 69 7.02 3.69 -0.68
C GLN A 69 6.34 2.77 0.33
N VAL A 70 7.02 1.70 0.78
CA VAL A 70 6.53 0.86 1.89
C VAL A 70 6.32 1.70 3.15
N LYS A 71 7.29 2.56 3.51
CA LYS A 71 7.18 3.47 4.65
C LYS A 71 6.00 4.44 4.50
N ALA A 72 5.80 4.99 3.30
CA ALA A 72 4.66 5.87 3.02
C ALA A 72 3.31 5.13 3.15
N VAL A 73 3.22 3.90 2.63
CA VAL A 73 2.02 3.06 2.77
C VAL A 73 1.76 2.68 4.23
N CYS A 74 2.80 2.37 5.00
CA CYS A 74 2.70 2.08 6.43
C CYS A 74 2.12 3.28 7.20
N GLY A 75 2.69 4.48 7.00
CA GLY A 75 2.18 5.70 7.63
C GLY A 75 0.74 6.04 7.18
N PHE A 76 0.41 5.82 5.91
CA PHE A 76 -0.95 5.98 5.40
C PHE A 76 -1.96 5.05 6.09
N LEU A 77 -1.62 3.76 6.24
CA LEU A 77 -2.49 2.79 6.91
C LEU A 77 -2.69 3.14 8.38
N LEU A 78 -1.62 3.53 9.09
CA LEU A 78 -1.72 4.00 10.48
C LEU A 78 -2.62 5.23 10.61
N ASN A 79 -2.43 6.24 9.75
CA ASN A 79 -3.27 7.44 9.76
C ASN A 79 -4.73 7.13 9.42
N ALA A 80 -4.99 6.10 8.61
CA ALA A 80 -6.32 5.59 8.32
C ALA A 80 -6.90 4.70 9.45
N GLY A 81 -6.20 4.53 10.58
CA GLY A 81 -6.64 3.71 11.70
C GLY A 81 -6.53 2.20 11.46
N ILE A 82 -5.66 1.77 10.54
CA ILE A 82 -5.41 0.36 10.24
C ILE A 82 -4.13 -0.10 10.94
N GLU A 83 -4.27 -1.12 11.78
CA GLU A 83 -3.19 -1.81 12.48
C GLU A 83 -3.08 -3.28 11.97
N PRO A 84 -1.90 -3.92 12.08
CA PRO A 84 -1.65 -5.25 11.53
C PRO A 84 -2.47 -6.39 12.15
#